data_AF-A0A964AVE6-F1
#
_entry.id   AF-A0A964AVE6-F1
#
_cell.length_a   1.000
_cell.length_b   1.000
_cell.length_c   1.000
_cell.angle_alpha   90.00
_cell.angle_beta   90.00
_cell.angle_gamma   90.00
#
_symmetry.space_group_name_H-M   'P 1'
#
loop_
_entity.id
_entity.type
_entity.pdbx_description
1 polymer ?
#
loop_
_entity_poly.entity_id
_entity_poly.type
_entity_poly.pdbx_seq_one_letter_code
_entity_poly.pdbx_strand_id
1 'polypeptide(L)'
;MLSLTLLLTGCWYEAPVDTAVDYGETVTLSGELTVSDGPDPLGDGLVLVYEADNPPFPSGFGSPVDLNTVTASGWGGAATGLRSQPWSVSGLASGDYLVSALIDNDGDFSPFWSILAGATCGDQVGAYLDSLVTQSPAVVSVEAPETVDGLTVAVGPPLTVERPAFTLGTMSALDLTNGQQASLEALSLEPAATVLQFFNLDAVGIDHEMITVNSPTSSDCPSRFLITLSDADGDGVVDLRPEEQLAAVGLRDVWPKVYLIYAFDDAGNTPEAGHTYLMEAVVYANPWFEGEAAPYSAGATFTSTTLPLVFIPAGLHRYTDEAGQPAEELLSGPALPAGYWSILVVHQTGQTWVVPNQLGDAELATAQGWTVDLSQSIGSALPVR
;
A
#
# COMPACT_ATOMS: atom_id res chain seq x y z
N MET A 1 -40.29 43.30 -31.10
CA MET A 1 -39.99 42.85 -29.72
C MET A 1 -41.04 41.82 -29.36
N LEU A 2 -40.69 40.53 -29.44
CA LEU A 2 -41.58 39.42 -29.12
C LEU A 2 -41.07 38.82 -27.80
N SER A 3 -41.84 38.97 -26.72
CA SER A 3 -41.58 38.32 -25.44
C SER A 3 -42.10 36.89 -25.49
N LEU A 4 -41.20 35.92 -25.32
CA LEU A 4 -41.53 34.51 -25.18
C LEU A 4 -41.68 34.19 -23.69
N THR A 5 -42.91 33.97 -23.24
CA THR A 5 -43.23 33.53 -21.88
C THR A 5 -43.17 32.01 -21.83
N LEU A 6 -42.19 31.46 -21.11
CA LEU A 6 -42.05 30.02 -20.89
C LEU A 6 -42.96 29.60 -19.71
N LEU A 7 -43.98 28.79 -19.99
CA LEU A 7 -44.83 28.15 -18.98
C LEU A 7 -44.15 26.87 -18.49
N LEU A 8 -43.64 26.89 -17.26
CA LEU A 8 -43.21 25.69 -16.53
C LEU A 8 -44.45 25.03 -15.90
N THR A 9 -44.93 23.96 -16.52
CA THR A 9 -45.90 23.05 -15.90
C THR A 9 -45.13 22.13 -14.95
N GLY A 10 -45.29 22.34 -13.63
CA GLY A 10 -44.73 21.47 -12.61
C GLY A 10 -45.46 20.13 -12.58
N CYS A 11 -44.80 19.06 -13.01
CA CYS A 11 -45.21 17.71 -12.66
C CYS A 11 -44.85 17.48 -11.18
N TRP A 12 -45.86 17.32 -10.33
CA TRP A 12 -45.66 16.85 -8.96
C TRP A 12 -45.32 15.37 -9.03
N TYR A 13 -44.05 15.05 -8.79
CA TYR A 13 -43.60 13.69 -8.56
C TYR A 13 -43.82 13.37 -7.07
N GLU A 14 -44.74 12.47 -6.80
CA GLU A 14 -44.88 11.84 -5.49
C GLU A 14 -44.10 10.52 -5.57
N ALA A 15 -42.95 10.47 -4.91
CA ALA A 15 -42.15 9.25 -4.86
C ALA A 15 -43.00 8.13 -4.23
N PRO A 16 -43.08 6.94 -4.84
CA PRO A 16 -43.74 5.81 -4.19
C PRO A 16 -42.99 5.51 -2.90
N VAL A 17 -43.64 5.75 -1.76
CA VAL A 17 -43.14 5.33 -0.45
C VAL A 17 -43.54 3.86 -0.31
N ASP A 18 -42.59 2.97 -0.52
CA ASP A 18 -42.79 1.56 -0.25
C ASP A 18 -42.87 1.36 1.27
N THR A 19 -44.08 1.21 1.80
CA THR A 19 -44.33 0.99 3.24
C THR A 19 -44.02 -0.44 3.68
N ALA A 20 -43.46 -1.27 2.80
CA ALA A 20 -43.09 -2.66 3.05
C ALA A 20 -41.59 -2.94 2.86
N VAL A 21 -40.73 -1.91 2.93
CA VAL A 21 -39.30 -2.13 3.12
C VAL A 21 -39.11 -2.61 4.55
N ASP A 22 -38.92 -3.91 4.71
CA ASP A 22 -38.21 -4.46 5.85
C ASP A 22 -36.81 -3.87 5.81
N TYR A 23 -36.62 -2.76 6.53
CA TYR A 23 -35.28 -2.25 6.84
C TYR A 23 -34.71 -3.30 7.77
N GLY A 24 -34.21 -4.40 7.18
CA GLY A 24 -33.77 -5.57 7.91
C GLY A 24 -32.94 -5.14 9.10
N GLU A 25 -33.15 -5.81 10.24
CA GLU A 25 -32.49 -5.47 11.49
C GLU A 25 -31.01 -5.11 11.23
N THR A 26 -30.63 -3.88 11.59
CA THR A 26 -29.31 -3.33 11.29
C THR A 26 -28.50 -3.17 12.55
N VAL A 27 -27.17 -3.23 12.43
CA VAL A 27 -26.24 -2.87 13.47
C VAL A 27 -25.85 -1.39 13.36
N THR A 28 -25.65 -0.75 14.52
CA THR A 28 -25.02 0.57 14.66
C THR A 28 -23.80 0.45 15.55
N LEU A 29 -22.67 1.02 15.10
CA LEU A 29 -21.45 1.17 15.89
C LEU A 29 -21.23 2.66 16.19
N SER A 30 -20.89 2.98 17.43
CA SER A 30 -20.60 4.36 17.83
C SER A 30 -19.53 4.46 18.92
N GLY A 31 -18.90 5.63 19.02
CA GLY A 31 -17.90 5.89 20.05
C GLY A 31 -17.21 7.23 19.89
N GLU A 32 -15.99 7.33 20.39
CA GLU A 32 -15.20 8.56 20.38
C GLU A 32 -13.91 8.33 19.58
N LEU A 33 -13.59 9.28 18.69
CA LEU A 33 -12.29 9.38 18.06
C LEU A 33 -11.42 10.27 18.94
N THR A 34 -10.29 9.75 19.41
CA THR A 34 -9.47 10.40 20.46
C THR A 34 -8.04 10.64 20.03
N VAL A 35 -7.54 11.84 20.32
CA VAL A 35 -6.24 12.34 19.88
C VAL A 35 -5.54 13.03 21.05
N SER A 36 -4.35 12.57 21.43
CA SER A 36 -3.56 13.15 22.52
C SER A 36 -2.45 14.10 22.08
N ASP A 37 -2.08 14.07 20.80
CA ASP A 37 -1.00 14.87 20.21
C ASP A 37 -1.38 15.28 18.78
N GLY A 38 -0.87 16.39 18.25
CA GLY A 38 -1.17 16.85 16.90
C GLY A 38 -1.29 18.37 16.75
N PRO A 39 -1.45 18.87 15.51
CA PRO A 39 -1.57 20.30 15.23
C PRO A 39 -2.82 20.91 15.88
N ASP A 40 -2.84 22.23 16.09
CA ASP A 40 -4.01 22.98 16.55
C ASP A 40 -4.29 24.14 15.58
N PRO A 41 -5.41 24.13 14.82
CA PRO A 41 -6.50 23.12 14.86
C PRO A 41 -6.10 21.76 14.26
N LEU A 42 -6.87 20.72 14.60
CA LEU A 42 -6.84 19.43 13.89
C LEU A 42 -7.62 19.52 12.59
N GLY A 43 -7.25 18.69 11.61
CA GLY A 43 -7.98 18.55 10.35
C GLY A 43 -9.21 17.65 10.43
N ASP A 44 -9.70 17.23 9.26
CA ASP A 44 -10.87 16.35 9.15
C ASP A 44 -10.47 14.91 9.51
N GLY A 45 -11.30 14.25 10.32
CA GLY A 45 -11.16 12.85 10.69
C GLY A 45 -12.05 11.94 9.85
N LEU A 46 -11.54 10.76 9.54
CA LEU A 46 -12.24 9.67 8.88
C LEU A 46 -12.20 8.46 9.80
N VAL A 47 -13.35 7.90 10.13
CA VAL A 47 -13.47 6.59 10.80
C VAL A 47 -13.97 5.59 9.77
N LEU A 48 -13.18 4.54 9.54
CA LEU A 48 -13.40 3.55 8.49
C LEU A 48 -13.73 2.20 9.15
N VAL A 49 -14.78 1.54 8.66
CA VAL A 49 -15.21 0.23 9.16
C VAL A 49 -14.98 -0.82 8.08
N TYR A 50 -14.33 -1.92 8.44
CA TYR A 50 -14.02 -3.04 7.56
C TYR A 50 -14.62 -4.32 8.12
N GLU A 51 -15.01 -5.26 7.25
CA GLU A 51 -15.30 -6.63 7.65
C GLU A 51 -14.00 -7.32 8.12
N ALA A 52 -14.05 -8.04 9.23
CA ALA A 52 -12.86 -8.66 9.83
C ALA A 52 -12.33 -9.86 9.02
N ASP A 53 -13.19 -10.51 8.23
CA ASP A 53 -12.81 -11.60 7.30
C ASP A 53 -12.33 -11.08 5.93
N ASN A 54 -12.52 -9.78 5.67
CA ASN A 54 -11.96 -9.04 4.55
C ASN A 54 -11.23 -7.78 5.07
N PRO A 55 -10.14 -7.94 5.85
CA PRO A 55 -9.47 -6.81 6.48
C PRO A 55 -8.72 -5.95 5.45
N PRO A 56 -8.38 -4.70 5.79
CA PRO A 56 -7.47 -3.91 4.96
C PRO A 56 -6.08 -4.54 4.93
N PHE A 57 -5.22 -3.99 4.06
CA PHE A 57 -3.79 -4.30 4.09
C PHE A 57 -3.18 -4.03 5.49
N PRO A 58 -2.19 -4.82 5.92
CA PRO A 58 -1.50 -5.90 5.17
C PRO A 58 -2.19 -7.25 5.26
N SER A 59 -3.19 -7.40 6.13
CA SER A 59 -3.82 -8.69 6.44
C SER A 59 -4.84 -9.14 5.38
N GLY A 60 -5.23 -8.23 4.48
CA GLY A 60 -6.13 -8.50 3.37
C GLY A 60 -6.14 -7.38 2.33
N PHE A 61 -7.16 -7.37 1.49
CA PHE A 61 -7.37 -6.39 0.41
C PHE A 61 -8.73 -5.69 0.54
N GLY A 62 -9.33 -5.75 1.73
CA GLY A 62 -10.66 -5.24 1.97
C GLY A 62 -10.76 -3.73 1.84
N SER A 63 -11.90 -3.29 1.32
CA SER A 63 -12.30 -1.88 1.34
C SER A 63 -13.22 -1.62 2.54
N PRO A 64 -13.31 -0.37 3.03
CA PRO A 64 -14.29 -0.04 4.06
C PRO A 64 -15.71 -0.38 3.58
N VAL A 65 -16.50 -1.01 4.44
CA VAL A 65 -17.93 -1.25 4.21
C VAL A 65 -18.78 -0.05 4.60
N ASP A 66 -18.27 0.81 5.47
CA ASP A 66 -18.88 2.09 5.83
C ASP A 66 -17.82 3.09 6.33
N LEU A 67 -18.18 4.37 6.38
CA LEU A 67 -17.33 5.45 6.88
C LEU A 67 -18.11 6.54 7.61
N ASN A 68 -17.47 7.17 8.59
CA ASN A 68 -17.95 8.39 9.23
C ASN A 68 -16.89 9.50 9.09
N THR A 69 -17.33 10.72 8.78
CA THR A 69 -16.46 11.90 8.72
C THR A 69 -16.69 12.79 9.94
N VAL A 70 -15.59 13.11 10.61
CA VAL A 70 -15.51 14.05 11.73
C VAL A 70 -14.92 15.36 11.20
N THR A 71 -15.70 16.44 11.19
CA THR A 71 -15.18 17.71 10.68
C THR A 71 -14.16 18.34 11.63
N ALA A 72 -13.18 19.06 11.10
CA ALA A 72 -12.17 19.83 11.83
C ALA A 72 -12.77 20.78 12.89
N SER A 73 -13.96 21.32 12.63
CA SER A 73 -14.64 22.21 13.58
C SER A 73 -15.29 21.48 14.78
N GLY A 74 -15.38 20.15 14.72
CA GLY A 74 -16.05 19.31 15.69
C GLY A 74 -15.19 18.91 16.89
N TRP A 75 -13.87 19.13 16.83
CA TRP A 75 -12.95 18.72 17.87
C TRP A 75 -13.14 19.51 19.18
N GLY A 76 -13.44 18.79 20.26
CA GLY A 76 -13.46 19.32 21.62
C GLY A 76 -12.15 19.04 22.36
N GLY A 77 -12.02 19.52 23.60
CA GLY A 77 -10.99 19.02 24.54
C GLY A 77 -9.56 19.57 24.41
N ALA A 78 -9.30 20.54 23.52
CA ALA A 78 -7.95 21.11 23.34
C ALA A 78 -7.33 21.63 24.66
N ALA A 79 -8.13 22.25 25.54
CA ALA A 79 -7.67 22.76 26.83
C ALA A 79 -7.20 21.67 27.82
N THR A 80 -7.61 20.42 27.62
CA THR A 80 -7.22 19.27 28.45
C THR A 80 -6.07 18.45 27.86
N GLY A 81 -5.57 18.81 26.67
CA GLY A 81 -4.53 18.06 25.96
C GLY A 81 -5.02 16.76 25.33
N LEU A 82 -6.27 16.36 25.57
CA LEU A 82 -6.95 15.24 24.93
C LEU A 82 -8.12 15.79 24.13
N ARG A 83 -8.06 15.63 22.81
CA ARG A 83 -9.12 16.02 21.90
C ARG A 83 -9.96 14.80 21.55
N SER A 84 -11.29 14.97 21.54
CA SER A 84 -12.20 13.90 21.12
C SER A 84 -13.39 14.44 20.35
N GLN A 85 -13.99 13.55 19.56
CA GLN A 85 -15.24 13.81 18.88
C GLN A 85 -16.02 12.49 18.68
N PRO A 86 -17.36 12.50 18.83
CA PRO A 86 -18.21 11.32 18.63
C PRO A 86 -18.43 10.94 17.16
N TRP A 87 -18.17 9.67 16.83
CA TRP A 87 -18.45 9.09 15.52
C TRP A 87 -19.55 8.03 15.62
N SER A 88 -20.24 7.77 14.50
CA SER A 88 -21.18 6.65 14.39
C SER A 88 -21.37 6.22 12.93
N VAL A 89 -21.52 4.91 12.74
CA VAL A 89 -21.96 4.28 11.49
C VAL A 89 -23.17 3.39 11.77
N SER A 90 -24.06 3.24 10.79
CA SER A 90 -25.33 2.52 10.96
C SER A 90 -25.73 1.85 9.66
N GLY A 91 -26.49 0.76 9.75
CA GLY A 91 -26.89 0.01 8.55
C GLY A 91 -25.96 -1.17 8.25
N LEU A 92 -25.10 -1.53 9.20
CA LEU A 92 -24.23 -2.69 9.09
C LEU A 92 -25.03 -3.99 9.27
N ALA A 93 -24.59 -5.06 8.61
CA ALA A 93 -25.12 -6.40 8.83
C ALA A 93 -24.58 -7.00 10.15
N SER A 94 -25.12 -8.15 10.57
CA SER A 94 -24.48 -8.98 11.59
C SER A 94 -23.12 -9.47 11.08
N GLY A 95 -22.12 -9.51 11.95
CA GLY A 95 -20.77 -9.91 11.56
C GLY A 95 -19.68 -9.40 12.52
N ASP A 96 -18.45 -9.53 12.06
CA ASP A 96 -17.25 -9.11 12.78
C ASP A 96 -16.60 -7.93 12.05
N TYR A 97 -16.29 -6.85 12.77
CA TYR A 97 -15.77 -5.62 12.17
C TYR A 97 -14.47 -5.14 12.80
N LEU A 98 -13.63 -4.53 11.97
CA LEU A 98 -12.47 -3.73 12.38
C LEU A 98 -12.78 -2.25 12.19
N VAL A 99 -12.28 -1.41 13.10
CA VAL A 99 -12.47 0.05 13.03
C VAL A 99 -11.11 0.74 13.02
N SER A 100 -10.84 1.54 11.98
CA SER A 100 -9.63 2.36 11.86
C SER A 100 -9.97 3.85 11.68
N ALA A 101 -8.96 4.70 11.82
CA ALA A 101 -9.11 6.13 11.57
C ALA A 101 -7.89 6.77 10.90
N LEU A 102 -8.17 7.86 10.19
CA LEU A 102 -7.22 8.79 9.60
C LEU A 102 -7.65 10.20 9.98
N ILE A 103 -6.72 11.07 10.37
CA ILE A 103 -6.92 12.51 10.47
C ILE A 103 -6.03 13.16 9.42
N ASP A 104 -6.68 13.77 8.44
CA ASP A 104 -6.07 14.52 7.35
C ASP A 104 -5.82 15.95 7.83
N ASN A 105 -4.60 16.21 8.30
CA ASN A 105 -4.27 17.47 8.97
C ASN A 105 -3.86 18.57 7.99
N ASP A 106 -3.39 18.22 6.80
CA ASP A 106 -2.95 19.17 5.78
C ASP A 106 -3.93 19.32 4.61
N GLY A 107 -4.97 18.49 4.56
CA GLY A 107 -6.07 18.57 3.59
C GLY A 107 -5.71 17.99 2.23
N ASP A 108 -4.70 17.12 2.17
CA ASP A 108 -4.19 16.53 0.93
C ASP A 108 -4.74 15.13 0.63
N PHE A 109 -5.46 14.52 1.58
CA PHE A 109 -6.05 13.21 1.39
C PHE A 109 -7.14 13.23 0.31
N SER A 110 -7.06 12.27 -0.61
CA SER A 110 -8.12 12.03 -1.59
C SER A 110 -8.27 10.56 -1.92
N PRO A 111 -9.46 9.95 -1.70
CA PRO A 111 -9.69 8.54 -2.01
C PRO A 111 -9.75 8.25 -3.51
N PHE A 112 -9.88 9.28 -4.35
CA PHE A 112 -10.02 9.14 -5.80
C PHE A 112 -8.69 9.05 -6.55
N TRP A 113 -7.60 9.44 -5.91
CA TRP A 113 -6.28 9.46 -6.52
C TRP A 113 -5.39 8.58 -5.67
N SER A 114 -4.94 7.43 -6.18
CA SER A 114 -4.13 6.48 -5.42
C SER A 114 -2.87 7.10 -4.83
N ILE A 115 -2.30 8.11 -5.51
CA ILE A 115 -1.15 8.88 -5.04
C ILE A 115 -1.47 9.69 -3.78
N LEU A 116 -2.74 10.02 -3.50
CA LEU A 116 -3.24 10.76 -2.33
C LEU A 116 -4.14 9.90 -1.42
N ALA A 117 -4.35 8.63 -1.77
CA ALA A 117 -5.31 7.74 -1.11
C ALA A 117 -4.71 7.08 0.14
N GLY A 118 -4.18 7.89 1.05
CA GLY A 118 -3.72 7.46 2.36
C GLY A 118 -2.87 8.52 3.03
N ALA A 119 -2.65 8.33 4.32
CA ALA A 119 -1.93 9.26 5.20
C ALA A 119 -0.58 9.70 4.65
N THR A 120 -0.29 10.99 4.76
CA THR A 120 0.98 11.66 4.41
C THR A 120 1.67 12.19 5.65
N CYS A 121 2.81 12.87 5.49
CA CYS A 121 3.47 13.45 6.64
C CYS A 121 2.61 14.55 7.28
N GLY A 122 2.48 14.52 8.61
CA GLY A 122 1.60 15.43 9.36
C GLY A 122 0.22 14.85 9.66
N ASP A 123 -0.25 13.89 8.88
CA ASP A 123 -1.46 13.12 9.17
C ASP A 123 -1.29 12.20 10.35
N GLN A 124 -2.42 11.76 10.90
CA GLN A 124 -2.45 10.85 12.04
C GLN A 124 -3.33 9.65 11.74
N VAL A 125 -2.88 8.47 12.15
CA VAL A 125 -3.62 7.21 11.95
C VAL A 125 -3.92 6.54 13.29
N GLY A 126 -5.00 5.76 13.33
CA GLY A 126 -5.48 5.13 14.55
C GLY A 126 -6.37 3.92 14.29
N ALA A 127 -6.75 3.25 15.37
CA ALA A 127 -7.69 2.14 15.34
C ALA A 127 -8.41 1.97 16.68
N TYR A 128 -9.48 1.18 16.66
CA TYR A 128 -10.03 0.57 17.87
C TYR A 128 -9.11 -0.59 18.28
N LEU A 129 -8.56 -0.52 19.49
CA LEU A 129 -7.48 -1.40 19.94
C LEU A 129 -7.94 -2.31 21.09
N ASP A 130 -7.48 -3.55 21.10
CA ASP A 130 -7.69 -4.47 22.24
C ASP A 130 -6.83 -4.07 23.44
N SER A 131 -5.65 -3.50 23.15
CA SER A 131 -4.71 -3.03 24.16
C SER A 131 -3.86 -1.89 23.63
N LEU A 132 -3.70 -0.83 24.43
CA LEU A 132 -2.75 0.26 24.14
C LEU A 132 -1.28 -0.18 24.23
N VAL A 133 -1.01 -1.37 24.81
CA VAL A 133 0.34 -1.91 24.94
C VAL A 133 0.74 -2.67 23.68
N THR A 134 -0.12 -3.57 23.19
CA THR A 134 0.17 -4.36 21.98
C THR A 134 -0.20 -3.61 20.71
N GLN A 135 -1.05 -2.57 20.82
CA GLN A 135 -1.56 -1.77 19.71
C GLN A 135 -2.21 -2.62 18.62
N SER A 136 -2.74 -3.77 19.00
CA SER A 136 -3.43 -4.69 18.08
C SER A 136 -4.87 -4.22 17.85
N PRO A 137 -5.33 -4.14 16.58
CA PRO A 137 -6.72 -3.87 16.28
C PRO A 137 -7.67 -4.86 16.95
N ALA A 138 -8.75 -4.37 17.57
CA ALA A 138 -9.78 -5.21 18.16
C ALA A 138 -10.91 -5.46 17.15
N VAL A 139 -11.44 -6.70 17.18
CA VAL A 139 -12.64 -7.09 16.44
C VAL A 139 -13.88 -6.76 17.26
N VAL A 140 -14.88 -6.16 16.61
CA VAL A 140 -16.20 -5.89 17.16
C VAL A 140 -17.21 -6.86 16.54
N SER A 141 -17.65 -7.86 17.31
CA SER A 141 -18.64 -8.85 16.89
C SER A 141 -20.05 -8.39 17.25
N VAL A 142 -20.98 -8.47 16.30
CA VAL A 142 -22.34 -7.92 16.42
C VAL A 142 -23.39 -8.79 15.74
N GLU A 143 -24.58 -8.86 16.33
CA GLU A 143 -25.74 -9.58 15.81
C GLU A 143 -26.94 -8.64 15.69
N ALA A 144 -27.55 -8.56 14.52
CA ALA A 144 -28.60 -7.59 14.30
C ALA A 144 -29.93 -8.02 14.94
N PRO A 145 -30.72 -7.08 15.51
CA PRO A 145 -30.46 -5.65 15.64
C PRO A 145 -29.64 -5.38 16.91
N GLU A 146 -28.53 -4.65 16.77
CA GLU A 146 -27.68 -4.30 17.90
C GLU A 146 -27.09 -2.89 17.75
N THR A 147 -26.94 -2.21 18.87
CA THR A 147 -26.18 -0.96 18.96
C THR A 147 -25.03 -1.17 19.91
N VAL A 148 -23.80 -1.03 19.39
CA VAL A 148 -22.58 -1.05 20.20
C VAL A 148 -22.05 0.37 20.32
N ASP A 149 -22.01 0.87 21.54
CA ASP A 149 -21.53 2.21 21.87
C ASP A 149 -20.22 2.18 22.65
N GLY A 150 -19.53 3.32 22.72
CA GLY A 150 -18.33 3.49 23.55
C GLY A 150 -17.04 2.95 22.93
N LEU A 151 -17.03 2.69 21.61
CA LEU A 151 -15.86 2.26 20.87
C LEU A 151 -14.85 3.41 20.75
N THR A 152 -13.85 3.41 21.63
CA THR A 152 -12.82 4.46 21.64
C THR A 152 -11.75 4.16 20.59
N VAL A 153 -11.75 4.93 19.51
CA VAL A 153 -10.71 4.86 18.47
C VAL A 153 -9.56 5.76 18.90
N ALA A 154 -8.38 5.17 19.11
CA ALA A 154 -7.19 5.88 19.56
C ALA A 154 -6.32 6.22 18.35
N VAL A 155 -5.96 7.50 18.21
CA VAL A 155 -5.11 8.01 17.13
C VAL A 155 -3.71 8.31 17.66
N GLY A 156 -2.71 7.84 16.91
CA GLY A 156 -1.30 8.06 17.22
C GLY A 156 -0.81 9.49 16.95
N PRO A 157 0.49 9.76 17.19
CA PRO A 157 1.10 11.05 16.84
C PRO A 157 1.16 11.26 15.31
N PRO A 158 1.38 12.51 14.86
CA PRO A 158 1.61 12.81 13.44
C PRO A 158 2.72 11.98 12.82
N LEU A 159 2.49 11.54 11.58
CA LEU A 159 3.52 10.94 10.76
C LEU A 159 4.63 11.97 10.52
N THR A 160 5.88 11.53 10.62
CA THR A 160 7.07 12.39 10.57
C THR A 160 7.91 12.20 9.31
N VAL A 161 7.45 11.33 8.41
CA VAL A 161 8.09 11.05 7.13
C VAL A 161 7.05 11.08 6.03
N GLU A 162 7.48 11.56 4.87
CA GLU A 162 6.67 11.54 3.67
C GLU A 162 6.93 10.24 2.88
N ARG A 163 5.93 9.76 2.15
CA ARG A 163 6.12 8.65 1.22
C ARG A 163 7.04 9.09 0.08
N PRO A 164 8.05 8.28 -0.29
CA PRO A 164 9.03 8.72 -1.26
C PRO A 164 8.48 8.59 -2.67
N ALA A 165 8.78 9.58 -3.51
CA ALA A 165 9.05 9.27 -4.90
C ALA A 165 10.40 8.56 -5.00
N PHE A 166 10.67 7.83 -6.08
CA PHE A 166 11.92 7.08 -6.17
C PHE A 166 12.55 7.07 -7.56
N THR A 167 13.87 6.93 -7.58
CA THR A 167 14.64 6.66 -8.81
C THR A 167 15.36 5.32 -8.70
N LEU A 168 15.68 4.72 -9.85
CA LEU A 168 16.54 3.55 -9.89
C LEU A 168 17.98 3.93 -9.57
N GLY A 169 18.52 3.31 -8.53
CA GLY A 169 19.93 3.37 -8.19
C GLY A 169 20.78 2.41 -9.03
N THR A 170 22.01 2.18 -8.59
CA THR A 170 22.96 1.30 -9.30
C THR A 170 22.45 -0.14 -9.37
N MET A 171 22.37 -0.69 -10.59
CA MET A 171 22.16 -2.12 -10.80
C MET A 171 23.49 -2.88 -10.67
N SER A 172 23.48 -3.99 -9.96
CA SER A 172 24.62 -4.91 -9.81
C SER A 172 24.16 -6.35 -10.03
N ALA A 173 24.95 -7.12 -10.77
CA ALA A 173 24.74 -8.56 -10.90
C ALA A 173 25.59 -9.28 -9.86
N LEU A 174 24.98 -10.15 -9.06
CA LEU A 174 25.74 -11.09 -8.25
C LEU A 174 25.88 -12.39 -9.05
N ASP A 175 27.09 -12.64 -9.55
CA ASP A 175 27.45 -13.90 -10.16
C ASP A 175 27.68 -14.94 -9.06
N LEU A 176 26.69 -15.82 -8.90
CA LEU A 176 26.68 -16.80 -7.81
C LEU A 176 27.58 -18.01 -8.09
N THR A 177 28.27 -18.05 -9.23
CA THR A 177 29.17 -19.15 -9.61
C THR A 177 30.48 -19.17 -8.81
N ASN A 178 30.83 -18.09 -8.11
CA ASN A 178 32.11 -17.94 -7.39
C ASN A 178 32.00 -18.06 -5.85
N GLY A 179 31.35 -19.11 -5.35
CA GLY A 179 31.57 -19.60 -3.97
C GLY A 179 30.45 -19.36 -2.94
N GLN A 180 29.27 -18.88 -3.32
CA GLN A 180 28.06 -18.87 -2.47
C GLN A 180 27.01 -19.93 -2.88
N GLN A 181 27.44 -20.97 -3.61
CA GLN A 181 26.60 -22.06 -4.13
C GLN A 181 25.73 -22.80 -3.10
N ALA A 182 26.09 -22.80 -1.82
CA ALA A 182 25.39 -23.59 -0.80
C ALA A 182 23.93 -23.15 -0.58
N SER A 183 23.55 -21.92 -0.96
CA SER A 183 22.20 -21.39 -0.76
C SER A 183 21.27 -21.64 -1.97
N LEU A 184 21.80 -21.91 -3.16
CA LEU A 184 21.00 -21.95 -4.40
C LEU A 184 20.53 -23.34 -4.83
N GLU A 185 21.19 -24.41 -4.38
CA GLU A 185 20.66 -25.78 -4.54
C GLU A 185 19.26 -25.92 -3.89
N ALA A 186 18.94 -25.05 -2.93
CA ALA A 186 17.63 -25.02 -2.28
C ALA A 186 16.55 -24.23 -3.05
N LEU A 187 16.93 -23.40 -4.04
CA LEU A 187 15.95 -22.65 -4.84
C LEU A 187 15.32 -23.49 -5.96
N SER A 188 15.88 -24.66 -6.32
CA SER A 188 15.42 -25.49 -7.45
C SER A 188 15.16 -24.70 -8.74
N LEU A 189 15.80 -23.54 -8.91
CA LEU A 189 15.71 -22.77 -10.14
C LEU A 189 16.56 -23.50 -11.19
N GLU A 190 15.99 -23.67 -12.39
CA GLU A 190 16.73 -24.20 -13.54
C GLU A 190 18.10 -23.49 -13.66
N PRO A 191 19.18 -24.19 -14.06
CA PRO A 191 20.55 -23.67 -14.03
C PRO A 191 20.78 -22.36 -14.84
N ALA A 192 19.81 -21.92 -15.64
CA ALA A 192 19.80 -20.64 -16.32
C ALA A 192 19.54 -19.42 -15.42
N ALA A 193 19.13 -19.58 -14.15
CA ALA A 193 18.89 -18.46 -13.21
C ALA A 193 20.08 -18.22 -12.25
N THR A 194 21.33 -18.40 -12.71
CA THR A 194 22.53 -18.36 -11.86
C THR A 194 23.02 -16.96 -11.48
N VAL A 195 22.31 -15.90 -11.90
CA VAL A 195 22.65 -14.51 -11.60
C VAL A 195 21.44 -13.83 -10.97
N LEU A 196 21.51 -13.54 -9.67
CA LEU A 196 20.56 -12.64 -9.02
C LEU A 196 20.97 -11.21 -9.36
N GLN A 197 20.00 -10.40 -9.77
CA GLN A 197 20.24 -8.99 -9.99
C GLN A 197 19.78 -8.20 -8.78
N PHE A 198 20.62 -7.27 -8.38
CA PHE A 198 20.35 -6.34 -7.31
C PHE A 198 20.22 -4.95 -7.89
N PHE A 199 19.24 -4.22 -7.40
CA PHE A 199 19.08 -2.81 -7.70
C PHE A 199 18.49 -2.10 -6.50
N ASN A 200 18.61 -0.78 -6.48
CA ASN A 200 18.11 0.04 -5.39
C ASN A 200 16.97 0.92 -5.90
N LEU A 201 15.97 1.14 -5.06
CA LEU A 201 15.14 2.35 -5.17
C LEU A 201 15.71 3.38 -4.22
N ASP A 202 16.09 4.53 -4.74
CA ASP A 202 16.54 5.66 -3.94
C ASP A 202 15.40 6.67 -3.82
N ALA A 203 15.08 7.05 -2.59
CA ALA A 203 14.07 8.04 -2.29
C ALA A 203 14.50 9.38 -2.86
N VAL A 204 13.56 10.10 -3.48
CA VAL A 204 13.75 11.44 -4.01
C VAL A 204 12.55 12.30 -3.65
N GLY A 205 12.78 13.61 -3.63
CA GLY A 205 11.71 14.60 -3.58
C GLY A 205 11.24 14.94 -4.99
N ILE A 206 9.99 15.37 -5.11
CA ILE A 206 9.40 15.87 -6.35
C ILE A 206 8.64 17.15 -6.03
N ASP A 207 8.76 18.14 -6.89
CA ASP A 207 7.92 19.33 -6.87
C ASP A 207 7.11 19.36 -8.17
N HIS A 208 5.81 19.07 -8.07
CA HIS A 208 4.89 18.97 -9.20
C HIS A 208 3.56 19.66 -8.86
N GLU A 209 2.85 20.20 -9.85
CA GLU A 209 1.60 20.96 -9.64
C GLU A 209 0.51 20.17 -8.90
N MET A 210 0.54 18.84 -9.02
CA MET A 210 -0.41 17.92 -8.38
C MET A 210 0.07 17.40 -7.01
N ILE A 211 1.37 17.41 -6.75
CA ILE A 211 1.94 16.84 -5.52
C ILE A 211 3.34 17.39 -5.25
N THR A 212 3.60 17.70 -3.99
CA THR A 212 4.94 18.03 -3.51
C THR A 212 5.39 16.94 -2.54
N VAL A 213 6.47 16.27 -2.88
CA VAL A 213 7.14 15.27 -2.05
C VAL A 213 8.48 15.84 -1.62
N ASN A 214 8.69 15.96 -0.31
CA ASN A 214 9.89 16.60 0.24
C ASN A 214 11.18 15.87 -0.16
N SER A 215 12.31 16.59 -0.16
CA SER A 215 13.62 15.94 -0.31
C SER A 215 13.84 14.93 0.83
N PRO A 216 14.50 13.79 0.59
CA PRO A 216 14.92 12.87 1.66
C PRO A 216 15.84 13.54 2.70
N THR A 217 16.50 14.64 2.33
CA THR A 217 17.36 15.43 3.22
C THR A 217 16.60 16.57 3.93
N SER A 218 15.28 16.69 3.75
CA SER A 218 14.48 17.69 4.45
C SER A 218 14.59 17.51 5.96
N SER A 219 14.62 18.61 6.70
CA SER A 219 14.52 18.58 8.17
C SER A 219 13.09 18.41 8.67
N ASP A 220 12.12 18.69 7.81
CA ASP A 220 10.69 18.60 8.09
C ASP A 220 10.07 17.63 7.08
N CYS A 221 9.45 16.56 7.58
CA CYS A 221 8.83 15.53 6.75
C CYS A 221 9.73 14.96 5.63
N PRO A 222 10.94 14.44 5.91
CA PRO A 222 11.78 13.85 4.86
C PRO A 222 11.10 12.65 4.20
N SER A 223 11.28 12.54 2.88
CA SER A 223 10.84 11.37 2.12
C SER A 223 11.66 10.13 2.46
N ARG A 224 11.00 9.06 2.91
CA ARG A 224 11.66 7.82 3.35
C ARG A 224 10.81 6.59 3.06
N PHE A 225 11.44 5.49 2.69
CA PHE A 225 10.80 4.18 2.74
C PHE A 225 10.59 3.80 4.20
N LEU A 226 9.34 3.55 4.57
CA LEU A 226 8.97 2.86 5.81
C LEU A 226 9.15 1.35 5.58
N ILE A 227 10.00 0.73 6.38
CA ILE A 227 10.33 -0.68 6.31
C ILE A 227 9.87 -1.35 7.59
N THR A 228 9.06 -2.39 7.45
CA THR A 228 8.58 -3.19 8.58
C THR A 228 9.08 -4.61 8.47
N LEU A 229 9.68 -5.09 9.56
CA LEU A 229 10.18 -6.45 9.68
C LEU A 229 9.05 -7.35 10.19
N SER A 230 8.59 -8.30 9.40
CA SER A 230 7.43 -9.12 9.76
C SER A 230 7.77 -10.11 10.87
N ASP A 231 6.83 -10.27 11.80
CA ASP A 231 6.85 -11.19 12.95
C ASP A 231 5.40 -11.67 13.16
N ALA A 232 4.93 -12.48 12.22
CA ALA A 232 3.55 -12.92 12.14
C ALA A 232 3.20 -13.93 13.24
N ASP A 233 4.17 -14.70 13.73
CA ASP A 233 3.98 -15.66 14.81
C ASP A 233 4.25 -15.07 16.22
N GLY A 234 4.85 -13.88 16.30
CA GLY A 234 5.07 -13.14 17.52
C GLY A 234 6.18 -13.73 18.39
N ASP A 235 7.09 -14.53 17.81
CA ASP A 235 8.19 -15.16 18.53
C ASP A 235 9.37 -14.20 18.78
N GLY A 236 9.31 -12.98 18.22
CA GLY A 236 10.34 -11.96 18.36
C GLY A 236 11.49 -12.10 17.35
N VAL A 237 11.35 -12.99 16.36
CA VAL A 237 12.28 -13.22 15.25
C VAL A 237 11.63 -12.77 13.95
N VAL A 238 12.44 -12.15 13.08
CA VAL A 238 11.94 -11.74 11.77
C VAL A 238 11.68 -12.98 10.92
N ASP A 239 10.45 -13.11 10.46
CA ASP A 239 10.01 -14.21 9.62
C ASP A 239 10.85 -14.34 8.35
N LEU A 240 11.01 -15.57 7.91
CA LEU A 240 11.41 -15.84 6.54
C LEU A 240 10.22 -15.63 5.61
N ARG A 241 10.52 -15.40 4.33
CA ARG A 241 9.50 -15.41 3.28
C ARG A 241 8.67 -16.71 3.33
N PRO A 242 7.34 -16.65 3.11
CA PRO A 242 6.51 -17.86 3.12
C PRO A 242 6.81 -18.81 1.95
N GLU A 243 7.40 -18.32 0.86
CA GLU A 243 7.82 -19.14 -0.27
C GLU A 243 9.06 -19.99 0.10
N GLU A 244 8.91 -21.31 0.14
CA GLU A 244 9.96 -22.26 0.58
C GLU A 244 11.32 -22.02 -0.08
N GLN A 245 11.33 -21.74 -1.38
CA GLN A 245 12.53 -21.43 -2.14
C GLN A 245 13.22 -20.18 -1.57
N LEU A 246 12.48 -19.07 -1.40
CA LEU A 246 13.02 -17.80 -0.90
C LEU A 246 13.44 -17.91 0.57
N ALA A 247 12.68 -18.65 1.37
CA ALA A 247 13.04 -18.97 2.74
C ALA A 247 14.39 -19.70 2.82
N ALA A 248 14.64 -20.63 1.90
CA ALA A 248 15.86 -21.45 1.91
C ALA A 248 17.14 -20.67 1.59
N VAL A 249 17.04 -19.54 0.89
CA VAL A 249 18.15 -18.58 0.71
C VAL A 249 18.21 -17.51 1.82
N GLY A 250 17.37 -17.63 2.84
CA GLY A 250 17.36 -16.74 4.00
C GLY A 250 16.73 -15.37 3.74
N LEU A 251 15.92 -15.22 2.69
CA LEU A 251 15.19 -13.97 2.46
C LEU A 251 14.10 -13.79 3.52
N ARG A 252 14.08 -12.60 4.11
CA ARG A 252 13.17 -12.21 5.19
C ARG A 252 11.85 -11.68 4.64
N ASP A 253 10.78 -11.90 5.39
CA ASP A 253 9.50 -11.29 5.09
C ASP A 253 9.45 -9.85 5.60
N VAL A 254 9.55 -8.88 4.69
CA VAL A 254 9.57 -7.46 5.03
C VAL A 254 8.61 -6.67 4.15
N TRP A 255 8.16 -5.53 4.67
CA TRP A 255 7.45 -4.50 3.92
C TRP A 255 8.39 -3.33 3.61
N PRO A 256 8.18 -2.58 2.52
CA PRO A 256 7.09 -2.71 1.54
C PRO A 256 7.27 -3.92 0.60
N LYS A 257 6.22 -4.30 -0.13
CA LYS A 257 6.32 -5.23 -1.28
C LYS A 257 6.58 -4.44 -2.55
N VAL A 258 7.42 -4.95 -3.44
CA VAL A 258 7.72 -4.29 -4.71
C VAL A 258 7.38 -5.20 -5.86
N TYR A 259 6.55 -4.70 -6.77
CA TYR A 259 6.13 -5.40 -7.96
C TYR A 259 6.64 -4.69 -9.21
N LEU A 260 6.98 -5.48 -10.21
CA LEU A 260 7.31 -5.03 -11.55
C LEU A 260 6.15 -5.40 -12.47
N ILE A 261 5.62 -4.42 -13.21
CA ILE A 261 4.50 -4.61 -14.15
C ILE A 261 5.02 -4.31 -15.55
N TYR A 262 4.83 -5.24 -16.48
CA TYR A 262 5.35 -5.06 -17.85
C TYR A 262 4.63 -3.90 -18.54
N ALA A 263 5.41 -2.95 -19.04
CA ALA A 263 4.90 -1.74 -19.64
C ALA A 263 4.92 -1.80 -21.17
N PHE A 264 6.10 -2.00 -21.75
CA PHE A 264 6.27 -2.06 -23.21
C PHE A 264 7.63 -2.66 -23.63
N ASP A 265 7.73 -3.11 -24.88
CA ASP A 265 8.98 -3.60 -25.49
C ASP A 265 9.88 -2.46 -26.02
N ASP A 266 11.05 -2.81 -26.57
CA ASP A 266 12.00 -1.85 -27.17
C ASP A 266 11.43 -1.04 -28.34
N ALA A 267 10.36 -1.53 -28.97
CA ALA A 267 9.65 -0.85 -30.05
C ALA A 267 8.48 0.02 -29.53
N GLY A 268 8.23 0.03 -28.22
CA GLY A 268 7.14 0.76 -27.57
C GLY A 268 5.78 0.04 -27.64
N ASN A 269 5.75 -1.25 -27.98
CA ASN A 269 4.51 -2.03 -27.98
C ASN A 269 4.15 -2.42 -26.54
N THR A 270 2.92 -2.12 -26.14
CA THR A 270 2.36 -2.53 -24.84
C THR A 270 1.92 -3.99 -24.86
N PRO A 271 1.67 -4.63 -23.71
CA PRO A 271 0.97 -5.91 -23.65
C PRO A 271 -0.30 -5.93 -24.50
N GLU A 272 -0.65 -7.11 -25.03
CA GLU A 272 -1.92 -7.33 -25.70
C GLU A 272 -3.09 -6.99 -24.74
N ALA A 273 -4.21 -6.51 -25.30
CA ALA A 273 -5.35 -6.12 -24.48
C ALA A 273 -5.86 -7.32 -23.66
N GLY A 274 -5.94 -7.13 -22.34
CA GLY A 274 -6.31 -8.20 -21.40
C GLY A 274 -5.14 -9.05 -20.90
N HIS A 275 -3.91 -8.80 -21.35
CA HIS A 275 -2.70 -9.43 -20.85
C HIS A 275 -1.96 -8.51 -19.87
N THR A 276 -1.54 -9.09 -18.74
CA THR A 276 -0.75 -8.42 -17.71
C THR A 276 0.35 -9.35 -17.27
N TYR A 277 1.57 -8.84 -17.20
CA TYR A 277 2.72 -9.56 -16.64
C TYR A 277 3.16 -8.87 -15.36
N LEU A 278 3.30 -9.65 -14.29
CA LEU A 278 3.65 -9.18 -12.96
C LEU A 278 4.84 -9.98 -12.44
N MET A 279 5.82 -9.33 -11.86
CA MET A 279 6.90 -9.97 -11.12
C MET A 279 7.04 -9.32 -9.75
N GLU A 280 7.66 -10.02 -8.81
CA GLU A 280 8.06 -9.45 -7.53
C GLU A 280 9.56 -9.14 -7.52
N ALA A 281 9.92 -7.94 -7.07
CA ALA A 281 11.26 -7.60 -6.66
C ALA A 281 11.31 -7.65 -5.13
N VAL A 282 12.08 -8.59 -4.58
CA VAL A 282 12.07 -8.85 -3.14
C VAL A 282 12.99 -7.85 -2.45
N VAL A 283 12.55 -7.26 -1.35
CA VAL A 283 13.41 -6.40 -0.52
C VAL A 283 14.51 -7.23 0.11
N TYR A 284 15.76 -6.91 -0.25
CA TYR A 284 16.94 -7.59 0.26
C TYR A 284 17.35 -6.99 1.60
N ALA A 285 16.74 -7.50 2.66
CA ALA A 285 16.88 -6.95 4.01
C ALA A 285 18.19 -7.34 4.73
N ASN A 286 18.92 -8.36 4.25
CA ASN A 286 20.11 -8.90 4.91
C ASN A 286 21.19 -7.86 5.30
N PRO A 287 21.47 -6.82 4.50
CA PRO A 287 22.43 -5.78 4.89
C PRO A 287 22.04 -5.04 6.19
N TRP A 288 20.77 -5.05 6.59
CA TRP A 288 20.31 -4.48 7.87
C TRP A 288 20.54 -5.42 9.06
N PHE A 289 20.84 -6.70 8.80
CA PHE A 289 21.06 -7.73 9.81
C PHE A 289 22.52 -8.20 9.88
N GLU A 290 23.36 -7.84 8.91
CA GLU A 290 24.79 -8.17 8.87
C GLU A 290 25.62 -7.16 9.70
N GLY A 291 26.04 -7.56 10.91
CA GLY A 291 26.91 -6.77 11.80
C GLY A 291 26.75 -7.15 13.29
N GLU A 292 27.68 -6.75 14.16
CA GLU A 292 27.70 -7.10 15.61
C GLU A 292 26.56 -6.49 16.44
N ALA A 293 25.66 -5.71 15.83
CA ALA A 293 24.45 -5.22 16.45
C ALA A 293 23.40 -4.98 15.36
N ALA A 294 22.64 -6.00 14.96
CA ALA A 294 21.38 -5.78 14.25
C ALA A 294 20.48 -4.96 15.21
N PRO A 295 20.22 -3.66 14.95
CA PRO A 295 19.60 -2.79 15.94
C PRO A 295 18.07 -2.89 15.94
N TYR A 296 17.50 -3.73 15.08
CA TYR A 296 16.07 -3.80 14.83
C TYR A 296 15.49 -5.11 15.37
N SER A 297 14.42 -4.99 16.15
CA SER A 297 13.62 -6.13 16.62
C SER A 297 12.63 -6.58 15.55
N ALA A 298 12.17 -7.82 15.62
CA ALA A 298 11.02 -8.27 14.85
C ALA A 298 9.78 -7.40 15.16
N GLY A 299 8.91 -7.20 14.17
CA GLY A 299 7.81 -6.24 14.23
C GLY A 299 8.22 -4.76 14.18
N ALA A 300 9.52 -4.43 14.21
CA ALA A 300 9.95 -3.04 14.16
C ALA A 300 9.69 -2.40 12.79
N THR A 301 9.26 -1.14 12.83
CA THR A 301 9.23 -0.27 11.66
C THR A 301 10.34 0.77 11.76
N PHE A 302 11.12 0.95 10.70
CA PHE A 302 12.16 1.97 10.61
C PHE A 302 12.14 2.64 9.23
N THR A 303 12.92 3.70 9.07
CA THR A 303 12.95 4.50 7.84
C THR A 303 14.28 4.37 7.10
N SER A 304 14.25 4.37 5.78
CA SER A 304 15.43 4.33 4.92
C SER A 304 15.29 5.29 3.73
N THR A 305 16.41 5.82 3.23
CA THR A 305 16.47 6.51 1.92
C THR A 305 16.62 5.57 0.74
N THR A 306 17.01 4.32 0.99
CA THR A 306 17.29 3.35 -0.07
C THR A 306 16.59 2.04 0.26
N LEU A 307 15.93 1.48 -0.74
CA LEU A 307 15.30 0.17 -0.68
C LEU A 307 16.09 -0.79 -1.59
N PRO A 308 16.96 -1.64 -1.01
CA PRO A 308 17.68 -2.65 -1.78
C PRO A 308 16.72 -3.76 -2.20
N LEU A 309 16.75 -4.11 -3.48
CA LEU A 309 15.89 -5.11 -4.09
C LEU A 309 16.73 -6.19 -4.75
N VAL A 310 16.24 -7.43 -4.67
CA VAL A 310 16.71 -8.56 -5.45
C VAL A 310 15.64 -8.97 -6.45
N PHE A 311 16.05 -9.06 -7.70
CA PHE A 311 15.22 -9.52 -8.81
C PHE A 311 15.22 -11.04 -8.88
N ILE A 312 14.04 -11.61 -8.97
CA ILE A 312 13.83 -13.03 -9.19
C ILE A 312 13.13 -13.17 -10.54
N PRO A 313 13.74 -13.86 -11.54
CA PRO A 313 13.20 -13.96 -12.90
C PRO A 313 12.05 -14.97 -12.96
N ALA A 314 11.00 -14.73 -12.18
CA ALA A 314 9.76 -15.49 -12.15
C ALA A 314 8.59 -14.51 -12.00
N GLY A 315 7.51 -14.76 -12.73
CA GLY A 315 6.36 -13.86 -12.77
C GLY A 315 5.05 -14.56 -13.08
N LEU A 316 3.96 -13.82 -12.89
CA LEU A 316 2.61 -14.21 -13.24
C LEU A 316 2.22 -13.53 -14.55
N HIS A 317 1.72 -14.31 -15.50
CA HIS A 317 1.04 -13.81 -16.68
C HIS A 317 -0.45 -14.05 -16.50
N ARG A 318 -1.22 -12.97 -16.41
CA ARG A 318 -2.68 -12.97 -16.41
C ARG A 318 -3.16 -12.58 -17.79
N TYR A 319 -4.10 -13.34 -18.34
CA TYR A 319 -4.64 -13.09 -19.67
C TYR A 319 -6.12 -13.45 -19.75
N THR A 320 -6.75 -13.04 -20.85
CA THR A 320 -8.10 -13.52 -21.22
C THR A 320 -7.93 -14.60 -22.27
N ASP A 321 -8.44 -15.80 -22.02
CA ASP A 321 -8.33 -16.91 -22.97
C ASP A 321 -9.23 -16.72 -24.20
N GLU A 322 -9.14 -17.65 -25.16
CA GLU A 322 -9.96 -17.61 -26.38
C GLU A 322 -11.48 -17.68 -26.11
N ALA A 323 -11.88 -18.16 -24.93
CA ALA A 323 -13.27 -18.23 -24.48
C ALA A 323 -13.72 -16.99 -23.69
N GLY A 324 -12.86 -15.96 -23.56
CA GLY A 324 -13.16 -14.75 -22.81
C GLY A 324 -13.10 -14.91 -21.29
N GLN A 325 -12.46 -15.97 -20.79
CA GLN A 325 -12.33 -16.24 -19.36
C GLN A 325 -10.96 -15.78 -18.83
N PRO A 326 -10.87 -15.32 -17.58
CA PRO A 326 -9.59 -15.02 -16.96
C PRO A 326 -8.77 -16.29 -16.79
N ALA A 327 -7.50 -16.23 -17.21
CA ALA A 327 -6.53 -17.31 -17.10
C ALA A 327 -5.21 -16.76 -16.53
N GLU A 328 -4.46 -17.63 -15.89
CA GLU A 328 -3.18 -17.29 -15.26
C GLU A 328 -2.14 -18.39 -15.52
N GLU A 329 -0.89 -18.00 -15.73
CA GLU A 329 0.24 -18.92 -15.79
C GLU A 329 1.49 -18.33 -15.13
N LEU A 330 2.34 -19.20 -14.59
CA LEU A 330 3.64 -18.82 -14.05
C LEU A 330 4.69 -18.89 -15.16
N LEU A 331 5.42 -17.79 -15.35
CA LEU A 331 6.52 -17.66 -16.29
C LEU A 331 7.84 -17.58 -15.53
N SER A 332 8.91 -18.08 -16.14
CA SER A 332 10.26 -17.96 -15.59
C SER A 332 11.32 -17.77 -16.67
N GLY A 333 12.40 -17.10 -16.30
CA GLY A 333 13.56 -16.84 -17.16
C GLY A 333 13.16 -16.26 -18.52
N PRO A 334 13.52 -16.89 -19.65
CA PRO A 334 13.31 -16.36 -21.00
C PRO A 334 11.84 -16.35 -21.44
N ALA A 335 10.93 -16.97 -20.68
CA ALA A 335 9.50 -16.90 -20.97
C ALA A 335 8.89 -15.53 -20.59
N LEU A 336 9.58 -14.76 -19.73
CA LEU A 336 9.18 -13.40 -19.39
C LEU A 336 9.46 -12.44 -20.56
N PRO A 337 8.57 -11.46 -20.83
CA PRO A 337 8.79 -10.52 -21.91
C PRO A 337 9.98 -9.60 -21.60
N ALA A 338 10.84 -9.44 -22.59
CA ALA A 338 11.91 -8.45 -22.56
C ALA A 338 11.35 -7.03 -22.82
N GLY A 339 11.97 -6.04 -22.19
CA GLY A 339 11.61 -4.63 -22.35
C GLY A 339 11.53 -3.92 -21.02
N TYR A 340 10.63 -2.94 -20.97
CA TYR A 340 10.50 -1.98 -19.89
C TYR A 340 9.40 -2.38 -18.92
N TRP A 341 9.72 -2.28 -17.63
CA TRP A 341 8.81 -2.60 -16.53
C TRP A 341 8.60 -1.39 -15.63
N SER A 342 7.35 -1.14 -15.26
CA SER A 342 6.96 -0.17 -14.24
C SER A 342 7.10 -0.75 -12.85
N ILE A 343 7.40 0.10 -11.87
CA ILE A 343 7.62 -0.30 -10.48
C ILE A 343 6.42 0.14 -9.63
N LEU A 344 5.86 -0.79 -8.89
CA LEU A 344 4.79 -0.57 -7.92
C LEU A 344 5.34 -0.95 -6.54
N VAL A 345 5.48 0.01 -5.65
CA VAL A 345 5.79 -0.24 -4.24
C VAL A 345 4.48 -0.25 -3.46
N VAL A 346 4.23 -1.27 -2.66
CA VAL A 346 3.04 -1.40 -1.82
C VAL A 346 3.48 -1.41 -0.37
N HIS A 347 3.14 -0.35 0.35
CA HIS A 347 3.41 -0.25 1.77
C HIS A 347 2.53 -1.21 2.57
N GLN A 348 2.91 -1.52 3.80
CA GLN A 348 2.16 -2.42 4.69
C GLN A 348 0.70 -1.97 4.89
N THR A 349 0.46 -0.66 4.86
CA THR A 349 -0.89 -0.09 4.98
C THR A 349 -1.75 -0.22 3.72
N GLY A 350 -1.23 -0.84 2.65
CA GLY A 350 -1.90 -0.94 1.35
C GLY A 350 -1.74 0.29 0.46
N GLN A 351 -1.15 1.36 1.00
CA GLN A 351 -0.82 2.53 0.22
C GLN A 351 0.20 2.17 -0.86
N THR A 352 -0.14 2.50 -2.10
CA THR A 352 0.72 2.23 -3.25
C THR A 352 1.58 3.44 -3.58
N TRP A 353 2.90 3.27 -3.62
CA TRP A 353 3.83 4.26 -4.14
C TRP A 353 4.22 3.88 -5.55
N VAL A 354 3.77 4.73 -6.44
CA VAL A 354 3.88 4.61 -7.89
C VAL A 354 4.38 5.92 -8.47
N VAL A 355 4.90 6.78 -7.61
CA VAL A 355 5.55 8.02 -8.02
C VAL A 355 7.00 7.67 -8.30
N PRO A 356 7.45 7.80 -9.55
CA PRO A 356 6.93 8.79 -10.49
C PRO A 356 6.05 8.27 -11.65
N ASN A 357 5.80 6.97 -11.76
CA ASN A 357 4.98 6.34 -12.80
C ASN A 357 3.58 6.97 -13.01
N GLN A 358 2.96 7.54 -11.97
CA GLN A 358 1.63 8.17 -12.06
C GLN A 358 1.59 9.61 -12.55
N LEU A 359 2.73 10.30 -12.63
CA LEU A 359 2.77 11.70 -13.06
C LEU A 359 2.71 11.87 -14.58
N GLY A 360 2.77 10.78 -15.35
CA GLY A 360 2.48 10.78 -16.80
C GLY A 360 3.47 11.52 -17.69
N ASP A 361 4.44 12.26 -17.14
CA ASP A 361 5.46 12.93 -17.95
C ASP A 361 6.53 11.95 -18.40
N ALA A 362 6.43 11.53 -19.65
CA ALA A 362 7.45 10.75 -20.35
C ALA A 362 8.83 11.45 -20.35
N GLU A 363 8.87 12.78 -20.27
CA GLU A 363 10.10 13.59 -20.23
C GLU A 363 10.83 13.42 -18.88
N LEU A 364 10.07 13.37 -17.80
CA LEU A 364 10.53 13.11 -16.43
C LEU A 364 10.94 11.62 -16.28
N ALA A 365 10.20 10.69 -16.94
CA ALA A 365 10.52 9.25 -17.01
C ALA A 365 11.82 8.89 -17.72
N THR A 366 12.10 9.59 -18.80
CA THR A 366 13.30 9.33 -19.60
C THR A 366 14.53 10.03 -19.00
N ALA A 367 14.36 11.21 -18.39
CA ALA A 367 15.47 11.97 -17.80
C ALA A 367 16.03 11.36 -16.51
N GLN A 368 15.27 10.52 -15.82
CA GLN A 368 15.64 9.98 -14.50
C GLN A 368 15.64 8.44 -14.40
N GLY A 369 15.50 7.73 -15.53
CA GLY A 369 15.68 6.28 -15.59
C GLY A 369 14.56 5.47 -14.93
N TRP A 370 13.29 5.79 -15.22
CA TRP A 370 12.12 5.26 -14.48
C TRP A 370 11.55 3.93 -14.99
N THR A 371 12.22 3.32 -15.96
CA THR A 371 11.89 2.00 -16.47
C THR A 371 13.07 1.08 -16.24
N VAL A 372 12.85 -0.10 -15.65
CA VAL A 372 13.89 -1.13 -15.59
C VAL A 372 13.97 -1.78 -16.97
N ASP A 373 15.09 -1.62 -17.66
CA ASP A 373 15.40 -2.39 -18.85
C ASP A 373 15.92 -3.77 -18.41
N LEU A 374 15.04 -4.78 -18.50
CA LEU A 374 15.36 -6.17 -18.20
C LEU A 374 15.81 -6.95 -19.45
N SER A 375 16.00 -6.30 -20.61
CA SER A 375 16.49 -6.97 -21.83
C SER A 375 17.84 -7.65 -21.60
N GLN A 376 18.72 -7.01 -20.82
CA GLN A 376 20.02 -7.57 -20.47
C GLN A 376 19.92 -8.64 -19.38
N SER A 377 18.95 -8.59 -18.48
CA SER A 377 18.82 -9.53 -17.36
C SER A 377 18.17 -10.85 -17.76
N ILE A 378 17.10 -10.76 -18.56
CA ILE A 378 16.40 -11.88 -19.16
C ILE A 378 17.27 -12.47 -20.28
N GLY A 379 18.02 -11.63 -20.99
CA GLY A 379 18.95 -12.03 -22.05
C GLY A 379 20.31 -12.57 -21.58
N SER A 380 20.84 -12.17 -20.41
CA SER A 380 22.18 -12.59 -19.94
C SER A 380 22.21 -13.96 -19.26
N ALA A 381 21.05 -14.60 -19.05
CA ALA A 381 20.98 -15.98 -18.57
C ALA A 381 21.66 -16.99 -19.53
N LEU A 382 21.99 -16.59 -20.77
CA LEU A 382 22.86 -17.34 -21.68
C LEU A 382 23.65 -16.40 -22.60
N PRO A 383 24.96 -16.61 -22.82
CA PRO A 383 25.64 -16.01 -23.95
C PRO A 383 25.15 -16.72 -25.23
N VAL A 384 24.46 -15.99 -26.11
CA VAL A 384 24.25 -16.46 -27.48
C VAL A 384 25.12 -15.63 -28.43
N ARG A 385 26.34 -16.13 -28.64
CA ARG A 385 26.83 -16.43 -29.99
C ARG A 385 27.43 -17.81 -30.01
#